data_AF-A0A3C0HIU2-F1
#
_entry.id   AF-A0A3C0HIU2-F1
#
_cell.length_a   1.000
_cell.length_b   1.000
_cell.length_c   1.000
_cell.angle_alpha   90.00
_cell.angle_beta   90.00
_cell.angle_gamma   90.00
#
_symmetry.space_group_name_H-M   'P 1'
#
loop_
_entity.id
_entity.type
_entity.pdbx_description
1 polymer ?
#
loop_
_entity_poly.entity_id
_entity_poly.type
_entity_poly.pdbx_seq_one_letter_code
_entity_poly.pdbx_strand_id
1 'polypeptide(L)'
;MAPIRRAPSMASAAISRRRCCACSRSATMPDPATAPVWIAIAAGLSIALAIWRILLGPSAADRVVALDIVFSASLALVAAMALATGRVLFLDIALGLALVGFVATVVWARVVERAGAKP
;
A
#
# COMPACT_ATOMS: atom_id res chain seq x y z
N MET A 1 19.26 -50.87 -1.09
CA MET A 1 19.04 -49.88 -2.16
C MET A 1 17.80 -49.04 -1.81
N ALA A 2 17.90 -48.06 -0.91
CA ALA A 2 18.14 -46.62 -1.14
C ALA A 2 16.94 -45.87 -1.77
N PRO A 3 16.09 -45.19 -0.96
CA PRO A 3 15.00 -44.36 -1.46
C PRO A 3 15.50 -42.97 -1.89
N ILE A 4 15.11 -42.55 -3.08
CA ILE A 4 15.43 -41.23 -3.66
C ILE A 4 14.48 -40.19 -3.04
N ARG A 5 14.83 -39.65 -1.87
CA ARG A 5 14.21 -38.43 -1.34
C ARG A 5 14.68 -37.25 -2.19
N ARG A 6 13.80 -36.65 -3.01
CA ARG A 6 14.02 -35.30 -3.53
C ARG A 6 13.79 -34.31 -2.40
N ALA A 7 14.88 -33.74 -1.89
CA ALA A 7 14.82 -32.58 -1.01
C ALA A 7 14.29 -31.38 -1.82
N PRO A 8 13.21 -30.70 -1.40
CA PRO A 8 12.88 -29.39 -1.94
C PRO A 8 13.97 -28.39 -1.51
N SER A 9 14.46 -27.62 -2.49
CA SER A 9 15.54 -26.65 -2.36
C SER A 9 15.30 -25.64 -1.22
N MET A 10 16.31 -25.49 -0.36
CA MET A 10 16.37 -24.52 0.76
C MET A 10 16.23 -23.04 0.36
N ALA A 11 16.12 -22.71 -0.93
CA ALA A 11 15.92 -21.35 -1.43
C ALA A 11 14.54 -20.75 -1.10
N SER A 12 13.51 -21.59 -0.86
CA SER A 12 12.15 -21.11 -0.56
C SER A 12 11.95 -20.63 0.88
N ALA A 13 12.87 -20.95 1.80
CA ALA A 13 12.73 -20.61 3.22
C ALA A 13 13.09 -19.15 3.56
N ALA A 14 13.84 -18.44 2.70
CA ALA A 14 14.30 -17.08 2.97
C ALA A 14 13.25 -15.99 2.69
N ILE A 15 12.26 -16.27 1.83
CA ILE A 15 11.23 -15.29 1.43
C ILE A 15 10.07 -15.21 2.44
N SER A 16 9.89 -16.24 3.26
CA SER A 16 8.83 -16.30 4.29
C SER A 16 9.09 -15.33 5.45
N ARG A 17 10.34 -15.17 5.91
CA ARG A 17 10.64 -14.40 7.12
C ARG A 17 10.51 -12.88 6.98
N ARG A 18 10.61 -12.30 5.77
CA ARG A 18 10.44 -10.84 5.59
C ARG A 18 8.99 -10.38 5.69
N ARG A 19 8.01 -11.27 5.50
CA ARG A 19 6.57 -10.95 5.65
C ARG A 19 6.12 -10.89 7.12
N CYS A 20 6.81 -11.57 8.03
CA CYS A 20 6.49 -11.55 9.46
C CYS A 20 6.85 -10.22 10.16
N CYS A 21 7.90 -9.49 9.75
CA CYS A 21 8.25 -8.23 10.42
C CYS A 21 7.32 -7.05 10.08
N ALA A 22 6.64 -7.06 8.93
CA ALA A 22 5.60 -6.08 8.63
C ALA A 22 4.29 -6.39 9.38
N CYS A 23 3.97 -7.67 9.60
CA CYS A 23 2.77 -8.11 10.31
C CYS A 23 2.92 -8.07 11.84
N SER A 24 4.12 -8.18 12.41
CA SER A 24 4.33 -8.19 13.87
C SER A 24 4.17 -6.82 14.56
N ARG A 25 4.02 -5.73 13.81
CA ARG A 25 3.74 -4.40 14.38
C ARG A 25 2.24 -4.09 14.46
N SER A 26 1.39 -5.10 14.26
CA SER A 26 -0.04 -5.11 14.60
C SER A 26 -0.28 -5.39 16.10
N ALA A 27 0.62 -4.94 16.96
CA ALA A 27 0.64 -5.24 18.40
C ALA A 27 0.11 -4.09 19.28
N THR A 28 -0.79 -3.29 18.75
CA THR A 28 -1.78 -2.60 19.56
C THR A 28 -3.11 -3.05 19.00
N MET A 29 -3.72 -4.05 19.63
CA MET A 29 -5.15 -4.30 19.49
C MET A 29 -5.81 -3.30 20.43
N PRO A 30 -6.32 -2.16 19.92
CA PRO A 30 -6.98 -1.18 20.75
C PRO A 30 -8.43 -1.63 20.86
N ASP A 31 -9.11 -1.21 21.92
CA ASP A 31 -10.55 -1.37 22.07
C ASP A 31 -11.27 -0.94 20.77
N PRO A 32 -12.43 -1.50 20.40
CA PRO A 32 -13.10 -1.17 19.13
C PRO A 32 -13.35 0.33 18.91
N ALA A 33 -13.25 1.14 19.97
CA ALA A 33 -13.32 2.61 19.92
C ALA A 33 -11.99 3.32 19.54
N THR A 34 -10.81 2.76 19.86
CA THR A 34 -9.52 3.46 19.69
C THR A 34 -8.75 3.03 18.43
N ALA A 35 -9.14 1.92 17.79
CA ALA A 35 -8.59 1.45 16.52
C ALA A 35 -8.56 2.50 15.38
N PRO A 36 -9.65 3.26 15.10
CA PRO A 36 -9.63 4.22 13.99
C PRO A 36 -8.67 5.40 14.23
N VAL A 37 -8.42 5.79 15.48
CA VAL A 37 -7.53 6.90 15.84
C VAL A 37 -6.07 6.56 15.51
N TRP A 38 -5.61 5.36 15.88
CA TRP A 38 -4.24 4.93 15.58
C TRP A 38 -3.99 4.82 14.08
N ILE A 39 -4.97 4.32 13.31
CA ILE A 39 -4.89 4.24 11.85
C ILE A 39 -4.81 5.65 11.24
N ALA A 40 -5.64 6.58 11.72
CA ALA A 40 -5.63 7.96 11.24
C ALA A 40 -4.28 8.65 11.47
N ILE A 41 -3.67 8.46 12.65
CA ILE A 41 -2.34 9.01 12.95
C ILE A 41 -1.26 8.42 12.04
N ALA A 42 -1.23 7.09 11.89
CA ALA A 42 -0.25 6.41 11.03
C ALA A 42 -0.41 6.78 9.54
N ALA A 43 -1.65 6.87 9.06
CA ALA A 43 -1.98 7.28 7.71
C ALA A 43 -1.62 8.75 7.47
N GLY A 44 -1.92 9.65 8.40
CA GLY A 44 -1.55 11.06 8.34
C GLY A 44 -0.03 11.27 8.24
N LEU A 45 0.74 10.54 9.05
CA LEU A 45 2.21 10.59 8.97
C LEU A 45 2.73 10.04 7.63
N SER A 46 2.13 8.95 7.14
CA SER A 46 2.48 8.36 5.83
C SER A 46 2.20 9.33 4.69
N ILE A 47 1.07 10.04 4.72
CA ILE A 47 0.71 11.07 3.73
C ILE A 47 1.71 12.24 3.78
N ALA A 48 2.07 12.73 4.97
CA ALA A 48 3.05 13.81 5.10
C ALA A 48 4.41 13.44 4.50
N LEU A 49 4.89 12.22 4.75
CA LEU A 49 6.13 11.69 4.18
C LEU A 49 6.02 11.51 2.65
N ALA A 50 4.88 11.03 2.16
CA ALA A 50 4.65 10.85 0.73
C ALA A 50 4.58 12.20 -0.02
N ILE A 51 3.93 13.22 0.54
CA ILE A 51 3.90 14.58 -0.01
C ILE A 51 5.31 15.16 -0.09
N TRP A 52 6.11 14.99 0.97
CA TRP A 52 7.52 15.41 0.96
C TRP A 52 8.30 14.76 -0.19
N ARG A 53 8.08 13.45 -0.43
CA ARG A 53 8.71 12.72 -1.54
C ARG A 53 8.23 13.17 -2.92
N ILE A 54 6.95 13.50 -3.08
CA ILE A 54 6.40 14.04 -4.35
C ILE A 54 7.12 15.34 -4.74
N LEU A 55 7.39 16.22 -3.76
CA LEU A 55 8.01 17.52 -4.01
C LEU A 55 9.51 17.42 -4.32
N LEU A 56 10.25 16.57 -3.60
CA LEU A 56 11.71 16.44 -3.77
C LEU A 56 12.13 15.37 -4.78
N GLY A 57 11.19 14.55 -5.30
CA GLY A 57 11.49 13.44 -6.19
C GLY A 57 12.10 13.87 -7.53
N PRO A 58 13.33 13.42 -7.88
CA PRO A 58 14.01 13.78 -9.13
C PRO A 58 13.50 12.98 -10.35
N SER A 59 12.97 11.77 -10.12
CA SER A 59 12.44 10.90 -11.19
C SER A 59 10.93 11.03 -11.30
N ALA A 60 10.42 11.13 -12.53
CA ALA A 60 8.98 11.11 -12.79
C ALA A 60 8.32 9.81 -12.28
N ALA A 61 9.02 8.67 -12.33
CA ALA A 61 8.51 7.40 -11.80
C ALA A 61 8.41 7.40 -10.26
N ASP A 62 9.35 8.07 -9.57
CA ASP A 62 9.33 8.16 -8.10
C ASP A 62 8.12 8.95 -7.59
N ARG A 63 7.72 9.99 -8.32
CA ARG A 63 6.53 10.80 -8.01
C ARG A 63 5.23 10.01 -8.13
N VAL A 64 5.12 9.11 -9.12
CA VAL A 64 3.94 8.24 -9.30
C VAL A 64 3.80 7.26 -8.16
N VAL A 65 4.92 6.64 -7.75
CA VAL A 65 4.92 5.70 -6.62
C VAL A 65 4.57 6.44 -5.32
N ALA A 66 5.07 7.66 -5.13
CA ALA A 66 4.71 8.48 -3.97
C ALA A 66 3.22 8.86 -3.98
N LEU A 67 2.63 9.16 -5.15
CA LEU A 67 1.20 9.42 -5.30
C LEU A 67 0.35 8.17 -4.96
N ASP A 68 0.78 6.97 -5.37
CA ASP A 68 0.12 5.70 -5.02
C ASP A 68 0.07 5.48 -3.50
N ILE A 69 1.17 5.79 -2.81
CA ILE A 69 1.25 5.72 -1.34
C ILE A 69 0.24 6.69 -0.69
N VAL A 70 0.05 7.89 -1.26
CA VAL A 70 -0.98 8.83 -0.76
C VAL A 70 -2.37 8.21 -0.91
N PHE A 71 -2.72 7.67 -2.09
CA PHE A 71 -4.02 7.03 -2.31
C PHE A 71 -4.24 5.83 -1.38
N SER A 72 -3.24 4.97 -1.19
CA SER A 72 -3.33 3.84 -0.27
C SER A 72 -3.47 4.27 1.19
N ALA A 73 -2.84 5.37 1.60
CA ALA A 73 -3.01 5.91 2.95
C ALA A 73 -4.38 6.58 3.14
N SER A 74 -4.89 7.29 2.13
CA SER A 74 -6.26 7.79 2.11
C SER A 74 -7.29 6.66 2.15
N LEU A 75 -7.05 5.56 1.44
CA LEU A 75 -7.87 4.34 1.49
C LEU A 75 -7.95 3.77 2.91
N ALA A 76 -6.82 3.72 3.63
CA ALA A 76 -6.78 3.27 5.02
C ALA A 76 -7.57 4.19 5.96
N LEU A 77 -7.54 5.51 5.73
CA LEU A 77 -8.35 6.50 6.47
C LEU A 77 -9.85 6.29 6.25
N VAL A 78 -10.28 6.10 5.00
CA VAL A 78 -11.69 5.85 4.67
C VAL A 78 -12.15 4.51 5.25
N ALA A 79 -11.30 3.47 5.19
CA ALA A 79 -11.59 2.18 5.81
C ALA A 79 -11.71 2.28 7.34
N ALA A 80 -10.84 3.05 7.99
CA ALA A 80 -10.95 3.31 9.43
C ALA A 80 -12.27 4.04 9.78
N MET A 81 -12.69 5.00 8.96
CA MET A 81 -13.98 5.68 9.11
C MET A 81 -15.18 4.74 8.90
N ALA A 82 -15.07 3.78 7.96
CA ALA A 82 -16.08 2.75 7.75
C ALA A 82 -16.27 1.89 9.02
N LEU A 83 -15.16 1.49 9.65
CA LEU A 83 -15.18 0.73 10.91
C LEU A 83 -15.75 1.56 12.07
N ALA A 84 -15.41 2.86 12.15
CA ALA A 84 -15.89 3.74 13.22
C ALA A 84 -17.40 4.04 13.11
N THR A 85 -17.91 4.17 11.89
CA THR A 85 -19.30 4.60 11.65
C THR A 85 -20.25 3.43 11.37
N GLY A 86 -19.73 2.24 11.03
CA GLY A 86 -20.52 1.05 10.70
C GLY A 86 -21.32 1.16 9.40
N ARG A 87 -21.04 2.14 8.54
CA ARG A 87 -21.78 2.39 7.30
C ARG A 87 -21.03 1.86 6.09
N VAL A 88 -21.68 1.02 5.30
CA VAL A 88 -21.12 0.43 4.07
C VAL A 88 -20.79 1.47 2.99
N LEU A 89 -21.43 2.65 3.02
CA LEU A 89 -21.17 3.75 2.09
C LEU A 89 -19.69 4.16 2.03
N PHE A 90 -18.99 4.11 3.16
CA PHE A 90 -17.56 4.42 3.20
C PHE A 90 -16.72 3.40 2.44
N LEU A 91 -17.17 2.14 2.37
CA LEU A 91 -16.49 1.10 1.61
C LEU A 91 -16.60 1.34 0.10
N ASP A 92 -17.73 1.86 -0.38
CA ASP A 92 -17.90 2.25 -1.79
C ASP A 92 -16.98 3.41 -2.16
N ILE A 93 -16.87 4.42 -1.28
CA ILE A 93 -15.95 5.54 -1.45
C ILE A 93 -14.49 5.05 -1.47
N ALA A 94 -14.14 4.13 -0.56
CA ALA A 94 -12.83 3.50 -0.51
C ALA A 94 -12.49 2.76 -1.81
N LEU A 95 -13.41 1.91 -2.29
CA LEU A 95 -13.24 1.17 -3.54
C LEU A 95 -13.10 2.11 -4.75
N GLY A 96 -13.91 3.18 -4.82
CA GLY A 96 -13.78 4.21 -5.84
C GLY A 96 -12.42 4.89 -5.82
N LEU A 97 -11.93 5.27 -4.62
CA LEU A 97 -10.62 5.90 -4.46
C LEU A 97 -9.48 4.98 -4.90
N ALA A 98 -9.56 3.70 -4.56
CA ALA A 98 -8.57 2.70 -4.93
C ALA A 98 -8.49 2.51 -6.46
N LEU A 99 -9.63 2.43 -7.13
CA LEU A 99 -9.70 2.30 -8.59
C LEU A 99 -9.15 3.56 -9.29
N VAL A 100 -9.55 4.75 -8.84
CA VAL A 100 -9.08 6.02 -9.42
C VAL A 100 -7.56 6.17 -9.24
N GLY A 101 -7.04 5.88 -8.04
CA GLY A 101 -5.60 5.94 -7.76
C GLY A 101 -4.81 4.96 -8.64
N PHE A 102 -5.27 3.71 -8.76
CA PHE A 102 -4.62 2.70 -9.58
C PHE A 102 -4.65 3.05 -11.08
N VAL A 103 -5.79 3.54 -11.59
CA VAL A 103 -5.88 3.97 -12.99
C VAL A 103 -4.95 5.15 -13.26
N ALA A 104 -4.85 6.12 -12.33
CA ALA A 104 -3.95 7.26 -12.47
C ALA A 104 -2.48 6.83 -12.63
N THR A 105 -2.01 5.84 -11.85
CA THR A 105 -0.63 5.35 -11.95
C THR A 105 -0.38 4.57 -13.25
N VAL A 106 -1.35 3.74 -13.68
CA VAL A 106 -1.26 3.02 -14.97
C VAL A 106 -1.22 4.00 -16.14
N VAL A 107 -2.08 5.02 -16.15
CA VAL A 107 -2.08 6.05 -17.19
C VAL A 107 -0.74 6.76 -17.24
N TRP A 108 -0.17 7.13 -16.08
CA TRP A 108 1.14 7.78 -16.05
C TRP A 108 2.25 6.88 -16.59
N ALA A 109 2.26 5.59 -16.22
CA ALA A 109 3.23 4.63 -16.74
C ALA A 109 3.16 4.54 -18.28
N ARG A 110 1.94 4.52 -18.83
CA ARG A 110 1.72 4.53 -20.29
C ARG A 110 2.17 5.84 -20.95
N VAL A 111 2.02 6.98 -20.30
CA VAL A 111 2.51 8.27 -20.80
C VAL A 111 4.04 8.28 -20.88
N VAL A 112 4.72 7.78 -19.84
CA VAL A 112 6.19 7.69 -19.82
C VAL A 112 6.70 6.71 -20.88
N GLU A 113 6.06 5.54 -21.03
CA GLU A 113 6.38 4.56 -22.07
C GLU A 113 6.29 5.17 -23.47
N ARG A 114 5.20 5.89 -23.76
CA ARG A 114 5.00 6.58 -25.05
C ARG A 114 5.95 7.75 -25.28
N ALA A 115 6.35 8.45 -24.22
CA ALA A 115 7.31 9.56 -24.33
C ALA A 115 8.74 9.09 -24.66
N GLY A 116 9.11 7.85 -24.27
CA GLY A 116 10.39 7.23 -24.61
C GLY A 116 10.41 6.55 -25.98
N ALA A 117 9.24 6.28 -26.58
CA ALA A 117 9.11 5.74 -27.92
C ALA A 117 9.39 6.85 -28.95
N LYS A 118 10.67 7.09 -29.22
CA LYS A 118 11.10 7.87 -30.39
C LYS A 118 10.68 7.10 -31.66
N PRO A 119 10.05 7.75 -32.66
CA PRO A 119 9.58 7.10 -33.88
C PRO A 119 10.71 6.46 -34.70
#